data_AF-A0A7G9GTM9-F1
#
_entry.id   AF-A0A7G9GTM9-F1
#
_cell.length_a   1.000
_cell.length_b   1.000
_cell.length_c   1.000
_cell.angle_alpha   90.00
_cell.angle_beta   90.00
_cell.angle_gamma   90.00
#
_symmetry.space_group_name_H-M   'P 1'
#
loop_
_entity.id
_entity.type
_entity.pdbx_description
1 polymer ?
#
loop_
_entity_poly.entity_id
_entity_poly.type
_entity_poly.pdbx_seq_one_letter_code
_entity_poly.pdbx_strand_id
1 'polypeptide(L)'
;MYNRVMRKKVTKENYRYMQRKGRQNLKVLLILFYMFLLCYSVINYFMVKMLFVPKEKDAMLIFMVKTISMLVIWGIIIRMLWRFRKVGRTLFAAFTIISLYTLVDMLQVLEYPIVDKTDNILRYLFAILLVLKTILTCSCMLKMRTDPTMRCIWSRYIIYEDALDEDEQLPNDDEEENPMQGIPFQNDEAIPLILRLPQRSPLIIRAKKRIRINAFLLVMLCFGGFLFCYLFLYLMHLNNRHDAGIPYIQRMLMLSTLYSILIWMFPMVTMFFYHRITKPLIFIAWLCELVRQVAMLPEIMQTCISQKYSMLCIILLLIMEAARYLCFYRLTMRLLKDPFIHAYWSGRFKTKEPYE
;
A
#
# COMPACT_ATOMS: atom_id res chain seq x y z
N MET A 1 -25.26 22.46 33.92
CA MET A 1 -25.86 22.65 32.59
C MET A 1 -24.76 22.79 31.53
N TYR A 2 -24.09 21.69 31.18
CA TYR A 2 -23.00 21.68 30.18
C TYR A 2 -23.64 21.74 28.78
N ASN A 3 -23.55 22.92 28.17
CA ASN A 3 -24.44 23.42 27.13
C ASN A 3 -24.54 22.49 25.89
N ARG A 4 -25.74 21.96 25.58
CA ARG A 4 -26.00 21.04 24.45
C ARG A 4 -25.48 21.61 23.12
N VAL A 5 -25.55 22.94 22.96
CA VAL A 5 -25.04 23.66 21.78
C VAL A 5 -23.52 23.53 21.62
N MET A 6 -22.76 23.61 22.72
CA MET A 6 -21.31 23.37 22.71
C MET A 6 -21.00 21.92 22.33
N ARG A 7 -21.78 20.95 22.81
CA ARG A 7 -21.63 19.53 22.47
C ARG A 7 -21.89 19.27 20.98
N LYS A 8 -22.96 19.85 20.40
CA LYS A 8 -23.27 19.79 18.95
C LYS A 8 -22.21 20.51 18.09
N LYS A 9 -21.62 21.61 18.57
CA LYS A 9 -20.54 22.33 17.87
C LYS A 9 -19.22 21.54 17.86
N VAL A 10 -18.81 21.00 19.00
CA VAL A 10 -17.58 20.19 19.16
C VAL A 10 -17.66 18.90 18.33
N THR A 11 -18.81 18.23 18.30
CA THR A 11 -19.03 17.02 17.46
C THR A 11 -18.96 17.33 15.96
N LYS A 12 -19.55 18.44 15.51
CA LYS A 12 -19.48 18.89 14.11
C LYS A 12 -18.05 19.27 13.69
N GLU A 13 -17.30 19.93 14.57
CA GLU A 13 -15.89 20.27 14.33
C GLU A 13 -14.99 19.03 14.29
N ASN A 14 -15.19 18.10 15.23
CA ASN A 14 -14.47 16.82 15.25
C ASN A 14 -14.78 15.96 14.02
N TYR A 15 -16.03 15.92 13.58
CA TYR A 15 -16.42 15.23 12.34
C TYR A 15 -15.75 15.85 11.11
N ARG A 16 -15.76 17.18 10.99
CA ARG A 16 -15.06 17.89 9.90
C ARG A 16 -13.56 17.60 9.91
N TYR A 17 -12.93 17.57 11.09
CA TYR A 17 -11.52 17.19 11.24
C TYR A 17 -11.28 15.75 10.79
N MET A 18 -12.11 14.79 11.22
CA MET A 18 -12.02 13.38 10.80
C MET A 18 -12.19 13.23 9.28
N GLN A 19 -13.15 13.94 8.69
CA GLN A 19 -13.38 13.91 7.25
C GLN A 19 -12.21 14.50 6.46
N ARG A 20 -11.59 15.60 6.92
CA ARG A 20 -10.37 16.15 6.29
C ARG A 20 -9.22 15.14 6.34
N LYS A 21 -9.00 14.53 7.51
CA LYS A 21 -7.95 13.52 7.72
C LYS A 21 -8.19 12.24 6.93
N GLY A 22 -9.44 11.77 6.85
CA GLY A 22 -9.85 10.65 6.03
C GLY A 22 -9.59 10.91 4.54
N ARG A 23 -9.96 12.10 4.04
CA ARG A 23 -9.69 12.52 2.66
C ARG A 23 -8.19 12.54 2.33
N GLN A 24 -7.37 13.05 3.23
CA GLN A 24 -5.91 13.04 3.09
C GLN A 24 -5.36 11.60 3.05
N ASN A 25 -5.75 10.77 4.02
CA ASN A 25 -5.31 9.37 4.08
C ASN A 25 -5.75 8.59 2.82
N LEU A 26 -6.96 8.84 2.31
CA LEU A 26 -7.45 8.20 1.08
C LEU A 26 -6.61 8.61 -0.12
N LYS A 27 -6.33 9.91 -0.29
CA LYS A 27 -5.48 10.40 -1.39
C LYS A 27 -4.09 9.75 -1.37
N VAL A 28 -3.46 9.67 -0.20
CA VAL A 28 -2.16 9.02 -0.05
C VAL A 28 -2.24 7.53 -0.39
N LEU A 29 -3.27 6.82 0.10
CA LEU A 29 -3.50 5.42 -0.22
C LEU A 29 -3.67 5.20 -1.73
N LEU A 30 -4.45 6.05 -2.40
CA LEU A 30 -4.68 5.98 -3.85
C LEU A 30 -3.40 6.21 -4.65
N ILE A 31 -2.56 7.17 -4.23
CA ILE A 31 -1.25 7.40 -4.87
C ILE A 31 -0.39 6.16 -4.75
N LEU A 32 -0.24 5.61 -3.54
CA LEU A 32 0.58 4.41 -3.30
C LEU A 32 0.06 3.21 -4.09
N PHE A 33 -1.25 3.02 -4.10
CA PHE A 33 -1.88 1.96 -4.87
C PHE A 33 -1.65 2.11 -6.37
N TYR A 34 -1.75 3.33 -6.91
CA TYR A 34 -1.46 3.60 -8.31
C TYR A 34 0.01 3.34 -8.67
N MET A 35 0.94 3.81 -7.83
CA MET A 35 2.36 3.57 -8.02
C MET A 35 2.69 2.07 -8.00
N PHE A 36 2.05 1.30 -7.11
CA PHE A 36 2.17 -0.15 -7.10
C PHE A 36 1.66 -0.78 -8.40
N LEU A 37 0.50 -0.37 -8.90
CA LEU A 37 -0.07 -0.89 -10.15
C LEU A 37 0.86 -0.64 -11.35
N LEU A 38 1.49 0.53 -11.41
CA LEU A 38 2.48 0.83 -12.45
C LEU A 38 3.68 -0.11 -12.35
N CYS A 39 4.30 -0.26 -11.18
CA CYS A 39 5.42 -1.18 -10.99
C CYS A 39 5.04 -2.63 -11.30
N TYR A 40 3.87 -3.07 -10.85
CA TYR A 40 3.33 -4.39 -11.18
C TYR A 40 3.23 -4.58 -12.69
N SER A 41 2.68 -3.59 -13.42
CA SER A 41 2.50 -3.69 -14.87
C SER A 41 3.82 -3.82 -15.64
N VAL A 42 4.85 -3.08 -15.21
CA VAL A 42 6.18 -3.11 -15.84
C VAL A 42 6.88 -4.44 -15.59
N ILE A 43 6.84 -4.94 -14.34
CA ILE A 43 7.42 -6.24 -13.99
C ILE A 43 6.66 -7.35 -14.71
N ASN A 44 5.33 -7.27 -14.74
CA ASN A 44 4.48 -8.24 -15.41
C ASN A 44 4.78 -8.32 -16.92
N TYR A 45 4.96 -7.17 -17.58
CA TYR A 45 5.42 -7.12 -18.97
C TYR A 45 6.78 -7.80 -19.16
N PHE A 46 7.74 -7.53 -18.27
CA PHE A 46 9.06 -8.16 -18.34
C PHE A 46 9.00 -9.68 -18.16
N MET A 47 8.20 -10.16 -17.20
CA MET A 47 8.00 -11.58 -16.95
C MET A 47 7.36 -12.28 -18.14
N VAL A 48 6.30 -11.70 -18.73
CA VAL A 48 5.64 -12.25 -19.91
C VAL A 48 6.56 -12.23 -21.13
N LYS A 49 7.34 -11.17 -21.32
CA LYS A 49 8.35 -11.12 -22.39
C LYS A 49 9.40 -12.21 -22.24
N MET A 50 9.79 -12.56 -21.02
CA MET A 50 10.74 -13.65 -20.77
C MET A 50 10.11 -15.04 -20.91
N LEU A 51 8.84 -15.20 -20.52
CA LEU A 51 8.14 -16.49 -20.55
C LEU A 51 7.59 -16.85 -21.94
N PHE A 52 7.39 -15.87 -22.85
CA PHE A 52 6.64 -16.06 -24.10
C PHE A 52 7.35 -15.65 -25.43
N VAL A 53 8.68 -15.50 -25.51
CA VAL A 53 9.36 -15.11 -26.78
C VAL A 53 10.21 -16.26 -27.35
N PRO A 54 10.13 -16.65 -28.66
CA PRO A 54 9.69 -15.88 -29.83
C PRO A 54 8.55 -16.49 -30.70
N LYS A 55 7.65 -17.34 -30.16
CA LYS A 55 6.73 -18.11 -31.01
C LYS A 55 5.44 -17.40 -31.46
N GLU A 56 4.93 -16.41 -30.74
CA GLU A 56 3.68 -15.72 -31.10
C GLU A 56 3.71 -14.21 -30.78
N LYS A 57 3.98 -13.38 -31.81
CA LYS A 57 3.98 -11.91 -31.67
C LYS A 57 2.59 -11.37 -31.30
N ASP A 58 1.53 -12.05 -31.73
CA ASP A 58 0.14 -11.62 -31.53
C ASP A 58 -0.30 -11.77 -30.07
N ALA A 59 0.12 -12.83 -29.40
CA ALA A 59 -0.16 -13.06 -27.97
C ALA A 59 0.44 -11.95 -27.07
N MET A 60 1.65 -11.48 -27.39
CA MET A 60 2.27 -10.36 -26.68
C MET A 60 1.52 -9.04 -26.88
N LEU A 61 1.04 -8.78 -28.09
CA LEU A 61 0.25 -7.58 -28.38
C LEU A 61 -1.07 -7.62 -27.60
N ILE A 62 -1.79 -8.74 -27.63
CA ILE A 62 -3.03 -8.94 -26.87
C ILE A 62 -2.78 -8.74 -25.37
N PHE A 63 -1.67 -9.27 -24.85
CA PHE A 63 -1.31 -9.10 -23.44
C PHE A 63 -1.00 -7.63 -23.09
N MET A 64 -0.29 -6.90 -23.95
CA MET A 64 -0.03 -5.48 -23.73
C MET A 64 -1.32 -4.67 -23.74
N VAL A 65 -2.23 -4.92 -24.68
CA VAL A 65 -3.55 -4.27 -24.74
C VAL A 65 -4.36 -4.58 -23.48
N LYS A 66 -4.34 -5.84 -23.00
CA LYS A 66 -4.99 -6.24 -21.73
C LYS A 66 -4.39 -5.53 -20.52
N THR A 67 -3.07 -5.37 -20.48
CA THR A 67 -2.38 -4.70 -19.36
C THR A 67 -2.67 -3.20 -19.35
N ILE A 68 -2.62 -2.54 -20.51
CA ILE A 68 -2.91 -1.11 -20.66
C ILE A 68 -4.39 -0.83 -20.34
N SER A 69 -5.32 -1.62 -20.89
CA SER A 69 -6.75 -1.48 -20.58
C SER A 69 -7.02 -1.67 -19.08
N MET A 70 -6.39 -2.64 -18.43
CA MET A 70 -6.49 -2.82 -16.98
C MET A 70 -6.00 -1.59 -16.21
N LEU A 71 -4.87 -0.99 -16.60
CA LEU A 71 -4.36 0.24 -15.97
C LEU A 71 -5.32 1.41 -16.15
N VAL A 72 -5.90 1.58 -17.34
CA VAL A 72 -6.87 2.64 -17.63
C VAL A 72 -8.11 2.49 -16.76
N ILE A 73 -8.64 1.26 -16.64
CA ILE A 73 -9.80 0.96 -15.80
C ILE A 73 -9.52 1.30 -14.33
N TRP A 74 -8.38 0.86 -13.79
CA TRP A 74 -7.98 1.24 -12.43
C TRP A 74 -7.79 2.75 -12.29
N GLY A 75 -7.24 3.43 -13.29
CA GLY A 75 -7.12 4.88 -13.33
C GLY A 75 -8.46 5.61 -13.22
N ILE A 76 -9.50 5.12 -13.91
CA ILE A 76 -10.86 5.66 -13.81
C ILE A 76 -11.41 5.48 -12.39
N ILE A 77 -11.27 4.28 -11.81
CA ILE A 77 -11.73 3.98 -10.44
C ILE A 77 -11.02 4.88 -9.43
N ILE A 78 -9.70 5.03 -9.56
CA ILE A 78 -8.88 5.89 -8.71
C ILE A 78 -9.32 7.36 -8.83
N ARG A 79 -9.58 7.85 -10.05
CA ARG A 79 -10.09 9.21 -10.29
C ARG A 79 -11.46 9.42 -9.65
N MET A 80 -12.34 8.42 -9.68
CA MET A 80 -13.65 8.48 -9.02
C MET A 80 -13.51 8.52 -7.48
N LEU A 81 -12.61 7.72 -6.92
CA LEU A 81 -12.29 7.72 -5.49
C LEU A 81 -11.61 9.01 -5.05
N TRP A 82 -10.78 9.61 -5.89
CA TRP A 82 -10.14 10.91 -5.65
C TRP A 82 -11.17 12.03 -5.54
N ARG A 83 -12.27 11.94 -6.31
CA ARG A 83 -13.45 12.82 -6.20
C ARG A 83 -14.41 12.40 -5.09
N PHE A 84 -14.07 11.41 -4.27
CA PHE A 84 -14.86 10.91 -3.15
C PHE A 84 -16.26 10.40 -3.53
N ARG A 85 -16.45 9.92 -4.76
CA ARG A 85 -17.74 9.38 -5.21
C ARG A 85 -18.01 7.99 -4.60
N LYS A 86 -19.24 7.75 -4.13
CA LYS A 86 -19.66 6.43 -3.60
C LYS A 86 -19.53 5.31 -4.64
N VAL A 87 -19.85 5.61 -5.91
CA VAL A 87 -19.71 4.68 -7.05
C VAL A 87 -18.27 4.19 -7.21
N GLY A 88 -17.27 5.03 -6.97
CA GLY A 88 -15.87 4.60 -7.02
C GLY A 88 -15.54 3.53 -5.97
N ARG A 89 -16.19 3.57 -4.80
CA ARG A 89 -16.00 2.57 -3.74
C ARG A 89 -16.61 1.22 -4.09
N THR A 90 -17.79 1.21 -4.70
CA THR A 90 -18.45 -0.03 -5.14
C THR A 90 -17.70 -0.66 -6.31
N LEU A 91 -17.30 0.14 -7.30
CA LEU A 91 -16.47 -0.33 -8.40
C LEU A 91 -15.13 -0.89 -7.92
N PHE A 92 -14.45 -0.22 -6.98
CA PHE A 92 -13.22 -0.76 -6.39
C PHE A 92 -13.44 -2.13 -5.74
N ALA A 93 -14.55 -2.31 -5.02
CA ALA A 93 -14.88 -3.60 -4.42
C ALA A 93 -15.17 -4.67 -5.47
N ALA A 94 -15.97 -4.36 -6.50
CA ALA A 94 -16.26 -5.28 -7.60
C ALA A 94 -14.98 -5.74 -8.32
N PHE A 95 -14.08 -4.80 -8.65
CA PHE A 95 -12.79 -5.12 -9.27
C PHE A 95 -11.84 -5.89 -8.36
N THR A 96 -11.95 -5.72 -7.03
CA THR A 96 -11.21 -6.54 -6.07
C THR A 96 -11.70 -7.99 -6.09
N ILE A 97 -13.02 -8.21 -6.20
CA ILE A 97 -13.61 -9.55 -6.33
C ILE A 97 -13.20 -10.21 -7.65
N ILE A 98 -13.28 -9.47 -8.76
CA ILE A 98 -12.78 -9.95 -10.06
C ILE A 98 -11.29 -10.31 -9.97
N SER A 99 -10.49 -9.50 -9.27
CA SER A 99 -9.07 -9.81 -9.08
C SER A 99 -8.85 -11.09 -8.24
N LEU A 100 -9.72 -11.42 -7.29
CA LEU A 100 -9.66 -12.69 -6.57
C LEU A 100 -10.01 -13.87 -7.50
N TYR A 101 -10.99 -13.71 -8.38
CA TYR A 101 -11.35 -14.73 -9.37
C TYR A 101 -10.17 -15.07 -10.28
N THR A 102 -9.37 -14.08 -10.69
CA THR A 102 -8.18 -14.33 -11.52
C THR A 102 -7.10 -15.19 -10.86
N LEU A 103 -7.15 -15.43 -9.53
CA LEU A 103 -6.26 -16.40 -8.87
C LEU A 103 -6.64 -17.85 -9.18
N VAL A 104 -7.94 -18.11 -9.37
CA VAL A 104 -8.46 -19.45 -9.66
C VAL A 104 -8.02 -19.87 -11.07
N ASP A 105 -8.19 -18.97 -12.05
CA ASP A 105 -7.71 -19.19 -13.42
C ASP A 105 -6.18 -19.41 -13.46
N MET A 106 -5.44 -18.76 -12.57
CA MET A 106 -3.99 -18.91 -12.46
C MET A 106 -3.52 -20.27 -11.96
N LEU A 107 -4.31 -20.96 -11.12
CA LEU A 107 -4.00 -22.32 -10.68
C LEU A 107 -4.01 -23.27 -11.88
N GLN A 108 -4.96 -23.10 -12.80
CA GLN A 108 -5.02 -23.87 -14.06
C GLN A 108 -3.81 -23.57 -14.96
N VAL A 109 -3.40 -22.30 -15.03
CA VAL A 109 -2.15 -21.90 -15.71
C VAL A 109 -0.92 -22.39 -14.95
N LEU A 110 -1.02 -22.90 -13.70
CA LEU A 110 0.07 -23.52 -12.95
C LEU A 110 0.17 -25.06 -13.12
N GLU A 111 -0.87 -25.70 -13.63
CA GLU A 111 -0.95 -27.15 -13.83
C GLU A 111 -0.49 -27.60 -15.23
N TYR A 112 -0.46 -26.71 -16.21
CA TYR A 112 0.06 -27.01 -17.56
C TYR A 112 1.52 -27.51 -17.52
N PRO A 113 1.86 -28.69 -18.07
CA PRO A 113 3.23 -29.21 -18.02
C PRO A 113 4.13 -28.48 -19.03
N ILE A 114 5.26 -27.95 -18.56
CA ILE A 114 6.29 -27.32 -19.38
C ILE A 114 7.58 -28.13 -19.23
N VAL A 115 8.29 -28.31 -20.35
CA VAL A 115 9.46 -29.21 -20.48
C VAL A 115 10.71 -28.63 -19.81
N ASP A 116 10.84 -27.31 -19.68
CA ASP A 116 12.05 -26.65 -19.15
C ASP A 116 11.92 -26.16 -17.69
N LYS A 117 12.96 -26.44 -16.89
CA LYS A 117 13.01 -26.07 -15.45
C LYS A 117 13.10 -24.56 -15.21
N THR A 118 13.67 -23.79 -16.14
CA THR A 118 13.77 -22.32 -16.06
C THR A 118 12.42 -21.64 -16.16
N ASP A 119 11.52 -22.18 -16.98
CA ASP A 119 10.18 -21.64 -17.18
C ASP A 119 9.28 -21.90 -15.96
N ASN A 120 9.52 -23.00 -15.24
CA ASN A 120 8.84 -23.29 -13.99
C ASN A 120 9.15 -22.26 -12.89
N ILE A 121 10.41 -21.84 -12.72
CA ILE A 121 10.77 -20.79 -11.74
C ILE A 121 10.07 -19.47 -12.09
N LEU A 122 10.08 -19.10 -13.37
CA LEU A 122 9.49 -17.86 -13.86
C LEU A 122 7.95 -17.86 -13.68
N ARG A 123 7.31 -19.02 -13.82
CA ARG A 123 5.89 -19.24 -13.56
C ARG A 123 5.52 -19.10 -12.09
N TYR A 124 6.29 -19.68 -11.17
CA TYR A 124 6.07 -19.49 -9.74
C TYR A 124 6.23 -18.02 -9.34
N LEU A 125 7.23 -17.32 -9.88
CA LEU A 125 7.41 -15.89 -9.65
C LEU A 125 6.22 -15.07 -10.18
N PHE A 126 5.70 -15.42 -11.35
CA PHE A 126 4.51 -14.78 -11.93
C PHE A 126 3.25 -15.04 -11.07
N ALA A 127 3.07 -16.26 -10.56
CA ALA A 127 1.97 -16.59 -9.65
C ALA A 127 2.08 -15.84 -8.31
N ILE A 128 3.28 -15.78 -7.73
CA ILE A 128 3.56 -15.00 -6.52
C ILE A 128 3.22 -13.53 -6.77
N LEU A 129 3.64 -12.94 -7.90
CA LEU A 129 3.36 -11.56 -8.24
C LEU A 129 1.84 -11.27 -8.28
N LEU A 130 1.06 -12.20 -8.86
CA LEU A 130 -0.38 -12.05 -8.99
C LEU A 130 -1.08 -12.18 -7.64
N VAL A 131 -0.72 -13.20 -6.83
CA VAL A 131 -1.17 -13.35 -5.43
C VAL A 131 -0.88 -12.07 -4.65
N LEU A 132 0.32 -11.55 -4.77
CA LEU A 132 0.78 -10.39 -4.06
C LEU A 132 -0.02 -9.11 -4.42
N LYS A 133 -0.37 -8.93 -5.70
CA LYS A 133 -1.30 -7.89 -6.14
C LYS A 133 -2.69 -8.06 -5.53
N THR A 134 -3.25 -9.27 -5.54
CA THR A 134 -4.60 -9.51 -5.01
C THR A 134 -4.68 -9.21 -3.52
N ILE A 135 -3.69 -9.64 -2.73
CA ILE A 135 -3.59 -9.35 -1.30
C ILE A 135 -3.58 -7.83 -1.08
N LEU A 136 -2.83 -7.08 -1.89
CA LEU A 136 -2.79 -5.63 -1.76
C LEU A 136 -4.13 -4.97 -2.09
N THR A 137 -4.79 -5.38 -3.19
CA THR A 137 -6.11 -4.85 -3.56
C THR A 137 -7.16 -5.11 -2.46
N CYS A 138 -7.16 -6.32 -1.90
CA CYS A 138 -8.04 -6.71 -0.80
C CYS A 138 -7.72 -5.91 0.47
N SER A 139 -6.44 -5.74 0.80
CA SER A 139 -6.01 -4.95 1.96
C SER A 139 -6.45 -3.49 1.86
N CYS A 140 -6.33 -2.87 0.68
CA CYS A 140 -6.84 -1.53 0.41
C CYS A 140 -8.36 -1.45 0.55
N MET A 141 -9.08 -2.44 0.03
CA MET A 141 -10.55 -2.52 0.16
C MET A 141 -10.99 -2.63 1.62
N LEU A 142 -10.38 -3.55 2.38
CA LEU A 142 -10.64 -3.75 3.80
C LEU A 142 -10.36 -2.47 4.57
N LYS A 143 -9.22 -1.80 4.33
CA LYS A 143 -8.89 -0.55 4.99
C LYS A 143 -9.92 0.54 4.73
N MET A 144 -10.39 0.69 3.49
CA MET A 144 -11.42 1.66 3.13
C MET A 144 -12.77 1.39 3.82
N ARG A 145 -13.06 0.13 4.18
CA ARG A 145 -14.28 -0.26 4.90
C ARG A 145 -14.14 -0.17 6.42
N THR A 146 -13.01 -0.58 6.98
CA THR A 146 -12.80 -0.68 8.43
C THR A 146 -12.33 0.61 9.07
N ASP A 147 -11.60 1.48 8.36
CA ASP A 147 -11.10 2.73 8.97
C ASP A 147 -12.25 3.73 9.16
N PRO A 148 -12.62 4.09 10.41
CA PRO A 148 -13.73 5.00 10.67
C PRO A 148 -13.49 6.37 10.03
N THR A 149 -12.24 6.83 9.95
CA THR A 149 -11.93 8.14 9.34
C THR A 149 -12.18 8.16 7.83
N MET A 150 -11.99 7.03 7.14
CA MET A 150 -12.30 6.89 5.72
C MET A 150 -13.78 6.65 5.49
N ARG A 151 -14.44 5.84 6.34
CA ARG A 151 -15.88 5.57 6.26
C ARG A 151 -16.72 6.85 6.36
N CYS A 152 -16.34 7.77 7.27
CA CYS A 152 -16.97 9.09 7.43
C CYS A 152 -16.97 9.97 6.18
N ILE A 153 -16.18 9.67 5.14
CA ILE A 153 -16.25 10.41 3.86
C ILE A 153 -17.60 10.17 3.18
N TRP A 154 -18.13 8.94 3.28
CA TRP A 154 -19.29 8.49 2.52
C TRP A 154 -20.54 8.24 3.37
N SER A 155 -20.40 8.05 4.68
CA SER A 155 -21.52 7.94 5.62
C SER A 155 -21.78 9.28 6.31
N ARG A 156 -22.80 10.03 5.85
CA ARG A 156 -23.38 11.14 6.64
C ARG A 156 -24.15 10.62 7.87
N TYR A 157 -24.65 9.39 7.80
CA TYR A 157 -25.67 8.81 8.68
C TYR A 157 -25.30 8.69 10.17
N ILE A 158 -24.02 8.51 10.51
CA ILE A 158 -23.59 8.26 11.91
C ILE A 158 -23.69 9.53 12.81
N ILE A 159 -24.02 10.69 12.24
CA ILE A 159 -24.27 11.92 13.04
C ILE A 159 -25.77 12.20 13.19
N TYR A 160 -26.60 11.64 12.30
CA TYR A 160 -28.00 12.01 12.21
C TYR A 160 -28.94 11.00 12.88
N GLU A 161 -28.60 9.72 13.00
CA GLU A 161 -29.37 8.77 13.84
C GLU A 161 -29.30 9.21 15.32
N ASP A 162 -28.12 9.42 15.90
CA ASP A 162 -27.98 9.95 17.28
C ASP A 162 -28.59 11.36 17.50
N ALA A 163 -28.85 12.12 16.43
CA ALA A 163 -29.44 13.46 16.52
C ALA A 163 -30.96 13.46 16.25
N LEU A 164 -31.48 12.46 15.53
CA LEU A 164 -32.92 12.26 15.30
C LEU A 164 -33.53 11.41 16.41
N ASP A 165 -32.81 10.43 16.94
CA ASP A 165 -33.26 9.61 18.09
C ASP A 165 -33.39 10.46 19.38
N GLU A 166 -32.63 11.56 19.51
CA GLU A 166 -32.81 12.56 20.59
C GLU A 166 -33.97 13.55 20.32
N ASP A 167 -34.35 13.79 19.06
CA ASP A 167 -35.42 14.72 18.68
C ASP A 167 -36.81 14.01 18.65
N GLU A 168 -36.88 12.69 18.45
CA GLU A 168 -38.11 11.87 18.55
C GLU A 168 -38.48 11.44 19.98
N GLN A 169 -37.61 11.68 20.97
CA GLN A 169 -37.81 11.35 22.40
C GLN A 169 -38.23 12.53 23.28
N LEU A 170 -38.78 13.60 22.70
CA LEU A 170 -39.57 14.57 23.46
C LEU A 170 -41.02 14.07 23.49
N PRO A 171 -41.56 13.64 24.64
CA PRO A 171 -43.01 13.62 24.80
C PRO A 171 -43.47 15.06 24.58
N ASN A 172 -44.49 15.25 23.76
CA ASN A 172 -45.30 16.45 23.90
C ASN A 172 -45.80 16.41 25.35
N ASP A 173 -45.35 17.37 26.16
CA ASP A 173 -45.90 17.62 27.48
C ASP A 173 -47.37 17.97 27.30
N ASP A 174 -48.25 16.99 27.44
CA ASP A 174 -49.61 17.08 27.98
C ASP A 174 -50.14 15.64 28.16
N GLU A 175 -50.68 15.35 29.36
CA GLU A 175 -51.44 14.15 29.78
C GLU A 175 -50.70 13.05 30.59
N GLU A 176 -50.84 13.24 31.92
CA GLU A 176 -51.23 12.27 32.96
C GLU A 176 -50.31 11.10 33.40
N GLU A 177 -50.17 11.04 34.73
CA GLU A 177 -49.50 10.03 35.55
C GLU A 177 -50.01 8.60 35.31
N ASN A 178 -49.10 7.65 35.11
CA ASN A 178 -49.30 6.25 35.49
C ASN A 178 -47.97 5.62 35.95
N PRO A 179 -47.89 4.98 37.12
CA PRO A 179 -46.65 4.40 37.62
C PRO A 179 -46.43 2.96 37.09
N MET A 180 -45.17 2.68 36.77
CA MET A 180 -44.51 1.36 36.76
C MET A 180 -45.06 0.26 35.83
N GLN A 181 -44.33 0.00 34.74
CA GLN A 181 -44.02 -1.37 34.35
C GLN A 181 -42.63 -1.43 33.69
N GLY A 182 -41.71 -2.14 34.35
CA GLY A 182 -40.34 -2.28 33.90
C GLY A 182 -40.26 -2.98 32.55
N ILE A 183 -39.62 -2.33 31.58
CA ILE A 183 -39.19 -2.95 30.33
C ILE A 183 -37.66 -3.14 30.45
N PRO A 184 -37.16 -4.38 30.58
CA PRO A 184 -35.74 -4.65 30.65
C PRO A 184 -35.20 -4.92 29.25
N PHE A 185 -34.61 -3.92 28.58
CA PHE A 185 -33.71 -4.13 27.43
C PHE A 185 -32.71 -2.97 27.42
N GLN A 186 -31.52 -3.12 28.01
CA GLN A 186 -30.36 -3.76 27.38
C GLN A 186 -30.09 -3.20 25.98
N ASN A 187 -29.46 -2.02 25.91
CA ASN A 187 -28.66 -1.58 24.76
C ASN A 187 -27.76 -0.40 25.19
N ASP A 188 -26.64 -0.72 25.84
CA ASP A 188 -25.48 0.18 26.02
C ASP A 188 -24.76 0.51 24.69
N GLU A 189 -25.43 0.39 23.53
CA GLU A 189 -24.77 0.33 22.23
C GLU A 189 -24.97 1.51 21.27
N ALA A 190 -25.63 2.59 21.68
CA ALA A 190 -25.67 3.85 20.92
C ALA A 190 -24.73 4.91 21.54
N ILE A 191 -23.51 4.52 21.90
CA ILE A 191 -22.47 5.53 22.17
C ILE A 191 -22.03 6.06 20.78
N PRO A 192 -22.18 7.36 20.48
CA PRO A 192 -21.79 7.91 19.18
C PRO A 192 -20.41 7.42 18.81
N LEU A 193 -20.21 6.99 17.56
CA LEU A 193 -18.93 6.48 17.08
C LEU A 193 -17.77 7.48 17.36
N ILE A 194 -18.12 8.77 17.52
CA ILE A 194 -17.27 9.89 17.93
C ILE A 194 -16.80 9.76 19.40
N LEU A 195 -17.66 9.34 20.33
CA LEU A 195 -17.31 9.03 21.73
C LEU A 195 -16.63 7.65 21.90
N ARG A 196 -16.85 6.70 20.98
CA ARG A 196 -16.09 5.43 20.92
C ARG A 196 -14.68 5.58 20.36
N LEU A 197 -14.24 6.76 19.91
CA LEU A 197 -12.83 6.94 19.56
C LEU A 197 -12.02 6.84 20.86
N PRO A 198 -11.12 5.84 20.99
CA PRO A 198 -10.28 5.75 22.18
C PRO A 198 -9.56 7.08 22.32
N GLN A 199 -9.65 7.71 23.49
CA GLN A 199 -8.86 8.89 23.82
C GLN A 199 -7.40 8.52 23.54
N ARG A 200 -6.89 8.95 22.38
CA ARG A 200 -5.61 8.45 21.90
C ARG A 200 -4.55 9.08 22.76
N SER A 201 -3.88 8.26 23.57
CA SER A 201 -2.74 8.73 24.35
C SER A 201 -1.78 9.51 23.45
N PRO A 202 -1.19 10.62 23.95
CA PRO A 202 -0.32 11.48 23.15
C PRO A 202 0.87 10.69 22.56
N LEU A 203 1.26 9.59 23.21
CA LEU A 203 2.29 8.66 22.78
C LEU A 203 1.90 7.89 21.51
N ILE A 204 0.65 7.43 21.38
CA ILE A 204 0.15 6.77 20.15
C ILE A 204 0.12 7.76 18.99
N ILE A 205 -0.23 9.02 19.24
CA ILE A 205 -0.24 10.07 18.20
C ILE A 205 1.18 10.32 17.69
N ARG A 206 2.15 10.43 18.60
CA ARG A 206 3.57 10.59 18.25
C ARG A 206 4.10 9.38 17.47
N ALA A 207 3.82 8.15 17.92
CA ALA A 207 4.22 6.94 17.22
C ALA A 207 3.67 6.89 15.78
N LYS A 208 2.36 7.16 15.59
CA LYS A 208 1.74 7.20 14.26
C LYS A 208 2.31 8.31 13.37
N LYS A 209 2.69 9.45 13.93
CA LYS A 209 3.35 10.53 13.17
C LYS A 209 4.71 10.04 12.66
N ARG A 210 5.52 9.41 13.52
CA ARG A 210 6.86 8.91 13.16
C ARG A 210 6.80 7.76 12.16
N ILE A 211 5.86 6.82 12.32
CA ILE A 211 5.61 5.75 11.33
C ILE A 211 5.29 6.36 9.96
N ARG A 212 4.41 7.37 9.90
CA ARG A 212 4.08 8.04 8.63
C ARG A 212 5.27 8.74 7.97
N ILE A 213 6.10 9.42 8.77
CA ILE A 213 7.29 10.10 8.25
C ILE A 213 8.25 9.05 7.65
N ASN A 214 8.52 7.96 8.37
CA ASN A 214 9.41 6.92 7.89
C ASN A 214 8.83 6.19 6.66
N ALA A 215 7.51 5.94 6.62
CA ALA A 215 6.86 5.38 5.45
C ALA A 215 7.01 6.30 4.23
N PHE A 216 6.80 7.61 4.40
CA PHE A 216 7.00 8.58 3.33
C PHE A 216 8.46 8.66 2.85
N LEU A 217 9.43 8.67 3.78
CA LEU A 217 10.84 8.64 3.42
C LEU A 217 11.22 7.38 2.65
N LEU A 218 10.64 6.23 3.00
CA LEU A 218 10.89 4.97 2.29
C LEU A 218 10.28 4.98 0.88
N VAL A 219 9.07 5.53 0.72
CA VAL A 219 8.45 5.75 -0.60
C VAL A 219 9.33 6.68 -1.45
N MET A 220 9.79 7.79 -0.88
CA MET A 220 10.66 8.74 -1.58
C MET A 220 12.00 8.12 -1.96
N LEU A 221 12.59 7.27 -1.12
CA LEU A 221 13.80 6.53 -1.47
C LEU A 221 13.54 5.55 -2.62
N CYS A 222 12.47 4.76 -2.54
CA CYS A 222 12.14 3.76 -3.56
C CYS A 222 11.88 4.41 -4.93
N PHE A 223 10.94 5.35 -5.01
CA PHE A 223 10.51 5.94 -6.28
C PHE A 223 11.37 7.14 -6.70
N GLY A 224 11.73 8.01 -5.77
CA GLY A 224 12.61 9.14 -6.04
C GLY A 224 14.03 8.67 -6.36
N GLY A 225 14.54 7.67 -5.63
CA GLY A 225 15.81 7.01 -5.94
C GLY A 225 15.78 6.34 -7.31
N PHE A 226 14.70 5.61 -7.66
CA PHE A 226 14.55 5.04 -9.00
C PHE A 226 14.60 6.10 -10.11
N LEU A 227 13.82 7.17 -9.98
CA LEU A 227 13.77 8.24 -10.97
C LEU A 227 15.12 8.96 -11.10
N PHE A 228 15.79 9.21 -9.97
CA PHE A 228 17.13 9.77 -9.96
C PHE A 228 18.15 8.86 -10.66
N CYS A 229 18.17 7.56 -10.32
CA CYS A 229 19.06 6.58 -10.96
C CYS A 229 18.81 6.50 -12.47
N TYR A 230 17.55 6.49 -12.88
CA TYR A 230 17.16 6.43 -14.27
C TYR A 230 17.62 7.68 -15.05
N LEU A 231 17.33 8.88 -14.55
CA LEU A 231 17.73 10.13 -15.17
C LEU A 231 19.26 10.26 -15.23
N PHE A 232 19.96 9.89 -14.16
CA PHE A 232 21.42 9.92 -14.10
C PHE A 232 22.04 9.00 -15.15
N LEU A 233 21.58 7.75 -15.26
CA LEU A 233 22.08 6.81 -16.26
C LEU A 233 21.71 7.21 -17.68
N TYR A 234 20.55 7.83 -17.88
CA TYR A 234 20.14 8.38 -19.17
C TYR A 234 21.05 9.54 -19.62
N LEU A 235 21.37 10.48 -18.71
CA LEU A 235 22.32 11.55 -18.99
C LEU A 235 23.71 11.01 -19.32
N MET A 236 24.15 9.95 -18.62
CA MET A 236 25.41 9.28 -18.94
C MET A 236 25.41 8.60 -20.30
N HIS A 237 24.31 7.97 -20.69
CA HIS A 237 24.16 7.41 -22.03
C HIS A 237 24.21 8.49 -23.12
N LEU A 238 23.61 9.66 -22.87
CA LEU A 238 23.69 10.79 -23.81
C LEU A 238 25.12 11.33 -23.94
N ASN A 239 25.88 11.37 -22.86
CA ASN A 239 27.25 11.87 -22.84
C ASN A 239 28.25 10.89 -23.48
N ASN A 240 28.08 9.59 -23.23
CA ASN A 240 28.98 8.53 -23.67
C ASN A 240 28.26 7.55 -24.61
N ARG A 241 27.86 8.02 -25.80
CA ARG A 241 27.09 7.21 -26.77
C ARG A 241 27.81 5.96 -27.29
N HIS A 242 29.14 5.92 -27.24
CA HIS A 242 29.94 4.82 -27.78
C HIS A 242 30.12 3.64 -26.80
N ASP A 243 29.78 3.81 -25.52
CA ASP A 243 29.93 2.76 -24.52
C ASP A 243 28.71 1.83 -24.50
N ALA A 244 28.86 0.63 -25.09
CA ALA A 244 27.84 -0.42 -25.06
C ALA A 244 27.54 -0.97 -23.63
N GLY A 245 28.39 -0.67 -22.64
CA GLY A 245 28.21 -1.08 -21.24
C GLY A 245 27.16 -0.27 -20.46
N ILE A 246 26.95 1.00 -20.82
CA ILE A 246 25.97 1.88 -20.16
C ILE A 246 24.52 1.37 -20.31
N PRO A 247 24.03 0.99 -21.51
CA PRO A 247 22.66 0.46 -21.64
C PRO A 247 22.48 -0.88 -20.93
N TYR A 248 23.53 -1.70 -20.83
CA TYR A 248 23.50 -2.94 -20.05
C TYR A 248 23.29 -2.65 -18.55
N ILE A 249 24.08 -1.74 -17.97
CA ILE A 249 23.94 -1.32 -16.57
C ILE A 249 22.58 -0.68 -16.31
N GLN A 250 22.12 0.17 -17.23
CA GLN A 250 20.81 0.80 -17.10
C GLN A 250 19.71 -0.24 -16.98
N ARG A 251 19.73 -1.29 -17.80
CA ARG A 251 18.77 -2.39 -17.71
C ARG A 251 18.89 -3.14 -16.38
N MET A 252 20.11 -3.44 -15.95
CA MET A 252 20.38 -4.20 -14.72
C MET A 252 19.91 -3.43 -13.47
N LEU A 253 20.28 -2.15 -13.36
CA LEU A 253 19.87 -1.28 -12.25
C LEU A 253 18.36 -1.00 -12.26
N MET A 254 17.75 -0.81 -13.43
CA MET A 254 16.29 -0.65 -13.52
C MET A 254 15.55 -1.89 -13.00
N LEU A 255 15.98 -3.08 -13.41
CA LEU A 255 15.35 -4.32 -12.96
C LEU A 255 15.52 -4.51 -11.45
N SER A 256 16.73 -4.27 -10.94
CA SER A 256 17.05 -4.35 -9.52
C SER A 256 16.20 -3.38 -8.68
N THR A 257 16.06 -2.14 -9.13
CA THR A 257 15.28 -1.10 -8.44
C THR A 257 13.78 -1.35 -8.52
N LEU A 258 13.26 -1.82 -9.65
CA LEU A 258 11.85 -2.23 -9.79
C LEU A 258 11.48 -3.37 -8.83
N TYR A 259 12.34 -4.39 -8.74
CA TYR A 259 12.14 -5.50 -7.81
C TYR A 259 12.14 -5.04 -6.35
N SER A 260 13.09 -4.17 -5.98
CA SER A 260 13.13 -3.57 -4.65
C SER A 260 11.87 -2.76 -4.35
N ILE A 261 11.41 -1.93 -5.29
CA ILE A 261 10.16 -1.20 -5.12
C ILE A 261 9.02 -2.19 -4.81
N LEU A 262 8.89 -3.25 -5.61
CA LEU A 262 7.83 -4.25 -5.43
C LEU A 262 7.84 -4.87 -4.02
N ILE A 263 9.00 -5.33 -3.54
CA ILE A 263 9.12 -5.93 -2.20
C ILE A 263 8.78 -4.90 -1.13
N TRP A 264 9.36 -3.72 -1.22
CA TRP A 264 9.25 -2.69 -0.18
C TRP A 264 7.85 -2.05 -0.15
N MET A 265 7.02 -2.18 -1.20
CA MET A 265 5.63 -1.69 -1.21
C MET A 265 4.75 -2.36 -0.14
N PHE A 266 5.01 -3.62 0.21
CA PHE A 266 4.25 -4.33 1.26
C PHE A 266 4.45 -3.75 2.67
N PRO A 267 5.69 -3.66 3.18
CA PRO A 267 5.93 -3.00 4.45
C PRO A 267 5.52 -1.52 4.41
N MET A 268 5.68 -0.81 3.28
CA MET A 268 5.21 0.58 3.15
C MET A 268 3.70 0.70 3.35
N VAL A 269 2.89 -0.08 2.63
CA VAL A 269 1.43 0.01 2.71
C VAL A 269 0.92 -0.43 4.10
N THR A 270 1.53 -1.46 4.69
CA THR A 270 1.19 -1.87 6.06
C THR A 270 1.62 -0.87 7.13
N MET A 271 2.73 -0.14 6.93
CA MET A 271 3.09 1.03 7.75
C MET A 271 2.01 2.11 7.69
N PHE A 272 1.47 2.41 6.50
CA PHE A 272 0.36 3.37 6.36
C PHE A 272 -0.92 2.90 7.05
N PHE A 273 -1.14 1.59 7.11
CA PHE A 273 -2.26 1.00 7.86
C PHE A 273 -2.01 0.93 9.37
N TYR A 274 -0.78 1.18 9.82
CA TYR A 274 -0.31 1.00 11.19
C TYR A 274 -0.51 -0.43 11.71
N HIS A 275 -0.41 -1.42 10.83
CA HIS A 275 -0.61 -2.81 11.21
C HIS A 275 0.63 -3.35 11.95
N ARG A 276 0.44 -4.25 12.92
CA ARG A 276 1.57 -4.83 13.70
C ARG A 276 2.43 -5.77 12.85
N ILE A 277 1.84 -6.39 11.82
CA ILE A 277 2.50 -7.24 10.81
C ILE A 277 3.60 -6.49 10.03
N THR A 278 3.63 -5.16 10.09
CA THR A 278 4.70 -4.35 9.46
C THR A 278 6.10 -4.81 9.89
N LYS A 279 6.29 -5.14 11.18
CA LYS A 279 7.61 -5.55 11.70
C LYS A 279 8.13 -6.82 10.99
N PRO A 280 7.42 -7.96 10.99
CA PRO A 280 7.86 -9.15 10.25
C PRO A 280 7.96 -8.91 8.73
N LEU A 281 7.11 -8.08 8.13
CA LEU A 281 7.22 -7.75 6.70
C LEU A 281 8.51 -7.01 6.34
N ILE A 282 9.04 -6.15 7.22
CA ILE A 282 10.34 -5.50 7.00
C ILE A 282 11.47 -6.54 6.99
N PHE A 283 11.41 -7.54 7.87
CA PHE A 283 12.40 -8.62 7.90
C PHE A 283 12.32 -9.50 6.65
N ILE A 284 11.11 -9.87 6.22
CA ILE A 284 10.89 -10.61 4.98
C ILE A 284 11.39 -9.81 3.77
N ALA A 285 11.14 -8.51 3.73
CA ALA A 285 11.63 -7.64 2.67
C ALA A 285 13.17 -7.65 2.57
N TRP A 286 13.86 -7.56 3.70
CA TRP A 286 15.32 -7.69 3.76
C TRP A 286 15.80 -9.07 3.32
N LEU A 287 15.11 -10.14 3.70
CA LEU A 287 15.46 -11.50 3.27
C LEU A 287 15.35 -11.64 1.75
N CYS A 288 14.26 -11.15 1.15
CA CYS A 288 14.06 -11.19 -0.30
C CYS A 288 15.10 -10.35 -1.06
N GLU A 289 15.56 -9.24 -0.49
CA GLU A 289 16.67 -8.44 -1.04
C GLU A 289 18.00 -9.18 -0.95
N LEU A 290 18.28 -9.85 0.17
CA LEU A 290 19.49 -10.63 0.34
C LEU A 290 19.56 -11.79 -0.65
N VAL A 291 18.47 -12.55 -0.79
CA VAL A 291 18.37 -13.63 -1.79
C VAL A 291 18.62 -13.10 -3.20
N ARG A 292 18.07 -11.93 -3.52
CA ARG A 292 18.29 -11.27 -4.81
C ARG A 292 19.74 -10.86 -5.02
N GLN A 293 20.41 -10.29 -4.00
CA GLN A 293 21.84 -9.96 -4.12
C GLN A 293 22.65 -11.20 -4.44
N VAL A 294 22.41 -12.30 -3.71
CA VAL A 294 23.12 -13.57 -3.92
C VAL A 294 22.88 -14.09 -5.34
N ALA A 295 21.65 -14.02 -5.84
CA ALA A 295 21.31 -14.41 -7.21
C ALA A 295 21.98 -13.52 -8.29
N MET A 296 22.24 -12.25 -7.98
CA MET A 296 22.84 -11.27 -8.90
C MET A 296 24.38 -11.36 -8.95
N LEU A 297 25.03 -11.85 -7.89
CA LEU A 297 26.49 -12.01 -7.81
C LEU A 297 27.12 -12.73 -9.02
N PRO A 298 26.61 -13.88 -9.51
CA PRO A 298 27.22 -14.56 -10.66
C PRO A 298 27.17 -13.72 -11.94
N GLU A 299 26.09 -12.98 -12.17
CA GLU A 299 25.99 -12.07 -13.33
C GLU A 299 27.01 -10.93 -13.22
N ILE A 300 27.16 -10.35 -12.03
CA ILE A 300 28.16 -9.30 -11.78
C ILE A 300 29.58 -9.86 -11.99
N MET A 301 29.88 -11.05 -11.47
CA MET A 301 31.19 -11.69 -11.64
C MET A 301 31.50 -11.94 -13.12
N GLN A 302 30.53 -12.43 -13.89
CA GLN A 302 30.69 -12.61 -15.33
C GLN A 302 30.95 -11.29 -16.06
N THR A 303 30.28 -10.20 -15.65
CA THR A 303 30.53 -8.87 -16.23
C THR A 303 31.89 -8.30 -15.86
N CYS A 304 32.43 -8.60 -14.67
CA CYS A 304 33.77 -8.19 -14.26
C CYS A 304 34.88 -8.95 -15.01
N ILE A 305 34.63 -10.22 -15.35
CA ILE A 305 35.59 -11.07 -16.08
C ILE A 305 35.55 -10.74 -17.59
N SER A 306 34.41 -10.29 -18.11
CA SER A 306 34.25 -9.96 -19.52
C SER A 306 34.99 -8.66 -19.88
N GLN A 307 35.96 -8.74 -20.80
CA GLN A 307 36.65 -7.55 -21.38
C GLN A 307 35.73 -6.64 -22.21
N LYS A 308 34.45 -6.99 -22.38
CA LYS A 308 33.50 -6.25 -23.22
C LYS A 308 32.99 -4.96 -22.57
N TYR A 309 33.21 -4.75 -21.28
CA TYR A 309 32.64 -3.62 -20.53
C TYR A 309 33.73 -2.72 -19.94
N SER A 310 33.50 -1.40 -19.98
CA SER A 310 34.39 -0.40 -19.39
C SER A 310 34.46 -0.54 -17.85
N MET A 311 35.63 -0.37 -17.25
CA MET A 311 35.79 -0.40 -15.78
C MET A 311 34.91 0.63 -15.05
N LEU A 312 34.67 1.77 -15.69
CA LEU A 312 33.81 2.83 -15.18
C LEU A 312 32.38 2.32 -14.94
N CYS A 313 31.88 1.48 -15.86
CA CYS A 313 30.57 0.85 -15.78
C CYS A 313 30.46 -0.03 -14.51
N ILE A 314 31.46 -0.89 -14.25
CA ILE A 314 31.47 -1.78 -13.08
C ILE A 314 31.49 -0.98 -11.77
N ILE A 315 32.34 0.06 -11.70
CA ILE A 315 32.45 0.93 -10.51
C ILE A 315 31.12 1.65 -10.24
N LEU A 316 30.46 2.19 -11.27
CA LEU A 316 29.16 2.84 -11.14
C LEU A 316 28.09 1.88 -10.61
N LEU A 317 28.04 0.64 -11.12
CA LEU A 317 27.10 -0.37 -10.66
C LEU A 317 27.26 -0.62 -9.15
N LEU A 318 28.50 -0.85 -8.70
CA LEU A 318 28.82 -1.13 -7.30
C LEU A 318 28.48 0.05 -6.39
N ILE A 319 28.87 1.28 -6.77
CA ILE A 319 28.58 2.49 -5.99
C ILE A 319 27.07 2.71 -5.85
N MET A 320 26.33 2.60 -6.95
CA MET A 320 24.88 2.84 -6.96
C MET A 320 24.12 1.80 -6.13
N GLU A 321 24.48 0.52 -6.26
CA GLU A 321 23.90 -0.55 -5.43
C GLU A 321 24.26 -0.37 -3.95
N ALA A 322 25.53 -0.13 -3.62
CA ALA A 322 25.98 0.08 -2.24
C ALA A 322 25.29 1.28 -1.59
N ALA A 323 25.19 2.42 -2.30
CA ALA A 323 24.52 3.62 -1.83
C ALA A 323 23.02 3.34 -1.56
N ARG A 324 22.36 2.60 -2.44
CA ARG A 324 20.97 2.23 -2.29
C ARG A 324 20.74 1.36 -1.06
N TYR A 325 21.54 0.30 -0.88
CA TYR A 325 21.45 -0.58 0.28
C TYR A 325 21.74 0.14 1.59
N LEU A 326 22.75 1.01 1.61
CA LEU A 326 23.07 1.82 2.78
C LEU A 326 21.91 2.75 3.18
N CYS A 327 21.25 3.36 2.20
CA CYS A 327 20.06 4.19 2.43
C CYS A 327 18.90 3.38 3.02
N PHE A 328 18.59 2.20 2.45
CA PHE A 328 17.57 1.30 2.99
C PHE A 328 17.92 0.85 4.41
N TYR A 329 19.16 0.48 4.65
CA TYR A 329 19.65 0.07 5.97
C TYR A 329 19.51 1.18 7.01
N ARG A 330 19.97 2.40 6.70
CA ARG A 330 19.85 3.53 7.62
C ARG A 330 18.39 3.86 7.96
N LEU A 331 17.50 3.87 6.98
CA LEU A 331 16.09 4.18 7.19
C LEU A 331 15.35 3.10 7.98
N THR A 332 15.62 1.82 7.68
CA THR A 332 15.00 0.69 8.39
C THR A 332 15.53 0.59 9.82
N MET A 333 16.81 0.84 10.05
CA MET A 333 17.38 0.90 11.40
C MET A 333 16.82 2.07 12.20
N ARG A 334 16.64 3.24 11.58
CA ARG A 334 15.96 4.39 12.22
C ARG A 334 14.53 4.03 12.65
N LEU A 335 13.82 3.26 11.83
CA LEU A 335 12.46 2.81 12.11
C LEU A 335 12.42 1.77 13.24
N LEU A 336 13.30 0.77 13.20
CA LEU A 336 13.34 -0.35 14.16
C LEU A 336 13.86 0.07 15.54
N LYS A 337 14.80 1.03 15.59
CA LYS A 337 15.36 1.58 16.84
C LYS A 337 14.44 2.61 17.52
N ASP A 338 13.38 3.08 16.87
CA ASP A 338 12.51 4.09 17.47
C ASP A 338 11.67 3.47 18.62
N PRO A 339 11.85 3.91 19.87
CA PRO A 339 11.19 3.31 21.03
C PRO A 339 9.67 3.48 20.98
N PHE A 340 9.16 4.56 20.40
CA PHE A 340 7.72 4.80 20.28
C PHE A 340 7.06 3.86 19.29
N ILE A 341 7.76 3.52 18.21
CA ILE A 341 7.26 2.60 17.17
C ILE A 341 7.30 1.16 17.69
N HIS A 342 8.38 0.80 18.40
CA HIS A 342 8.51 -0.49 19.03
C HIS A 342 7.42 -0.74 20.09
N ALA A 343 7.17 0.24 20.97
CA ALA A 343 6.08 0.18 21.94
C ALA A 343 4.69 0.06 21.26
N TYR A 344 4.51 0.71 20.11
CA TYR A 344 3.27 0.65 19.34
C TYR A 344 3.03 -0.74 18.74
N TRP A 345 4.04 -1.34 18.11
CA TRP A 345 3.91 -2.66 17.51
C TRP A 345 3.84 -3.81 18.52
N SER A 346 4.48 -3.65 19.69
CA SER A 346 4.39 -4.63 20.79
C SER A 346 3.08 -4.56 21.58
N GLY A 347 2.17 -3.62 21.25
CA GLY A 347 0.88 -3.49 21.94
C GLY A 347 1.00 -2.99 23.38
N ARG A 348 2.16 -2.44 23.78
CA ARG A 348 2.42 -1.96 25.15
C ARG A 348 1.71 -0.65 25.48
N PHE A 349 1.15 0.05 24.49
CA PHE A 349 0.21 1.12 24.77
C PHE A 349 -1.16 0.52 25.08
N LYS A 350 -1.43 0.26 26.36
CA LYS A 350 -2.82 0.10 26.82
C LYS A 350 -3.53 1.42 26.54
N THR A 351 -4.50 1.41 25.63
CA THR A 351 -5.54 2.44 25.64
C THR A 351 -6.31 2.20 26.93
N LYS A 352 -6.31 3.17 27.86
CA LYS A 352 -7.34 3.16 28.91
C LYS A 352 -8.67 3.08 28.19
N GLU A 353 -9.43 2.04 28.47
CA GLU A 353 -10.82 2.00 28.03
C GLU A 353 -11.52 3.20 28.69
N PRO A 354 -12.48 3.84 28.02
CA PRO A 354 -13.13 5.03 28.54
C PRO A 354 -13.93 4.80 29.85
N TYR A 355 -13.92 3.58 30.39
CA TYR A 355 -14.69 3.16 31.57
C TYR A 355 -13.84 2.44 32.65
N GLU A 356 -12.51 2.57 32.63
CA GLU A 356 -11.63 2.22 33.78
C GLU A 356 -11.29 3.41 34.68
#